data_AF-A0A959C813-F1
#
_entry.id   AF-A0A959C813-F1
#
_cell.length_a   1.000
_cell.length_b   1.000
_cell.length_c   1.000
_cell.angle_alpha   90.00
_cell.angle_beta   90.00
_cell.angle_gamma   90.00
#
_symmetry.space_group_name_H-M   'P 1'
#
loop_
_entity.id
_entity.type
_entity.pdbx_description
1 polymer ?
#
loop_
_entity_poly.entity_id
_entity_poly.type
_entity_poly.pdbx_seq_one_letter_code
_entity_poly.pdbx_strand_id
1 'polypeptide(L)'
;MHPILVHLHSYNRYLLLIALLLVLYRSYSGWFGKKPFVKADNTASVALLGLTHLQALLGLIMYFFTSPYTTGGQSMKDPWVRYFKAEHIAAMLLA
;
A
#
# COMPACT_ATOMS: atom_id res chain seq x y z
N MET A 1 4.14 14.11 14.27
CA MET A 1 4.61 13.44 13.03
C MET A 1 3.85 12.16 12.73
N HIS A 2 3.70 11.24 13.68
CA HIS A 2 2.98 9.98 13.45
C HIS A 2 1.54 10.13 12.88
N PRO A 3 0.66 11.01 13.40
CA PRO A 3 -0.69 11.16 12.84
C PRO A 3 -0.72 11.62 11.38
N ILE A 4 0.23 12.48 10.99
CA ILE A 4 0.35 12.97 9.61
C ILE A 4 0.70 11.80 8.68
N LEU A 5 1.64 10.94 9.08
CA LEU A 5 2.02 9.75 8.32
C LEU A 5 0.86 8.75 8.21
N VAL A 6 0.09 8.57 9.28
CA VAL A 6 -1.11 7.71 9.27
C VAL A 6 -2.14 8.23 8.28
N HIS A 7 -2.42 9.54 8.27
CA HIS A 7 -3.34 10.13 7.29
C HIS A 7 -2.81 9.98 5.87
N LEU A 8 -1.53 10.26 5.63
CA LEU A 8 -0.93 10.13 4.30
C LEU A 8 -0.99 8.68 3.79
N HIS A 9 -0.67 7.71 4.64
CA HIS A 9 -0.75 6.28 4.32
C HIS A 9 -2.19 5.83 4.07
N SER A 10 -3.16 6.35 4.83
CA SER A 10 -4.57 6.05 4.61
C SER A 10 -5.08 6.64 3.30
N TYR A 11 -4.71 7.87 2.94
CA TYR A 11 -5.10 8.47 1.66
C TYR A 11 -4.45 7.76 0.48
N ASN A 12 -3.17 7.40 0.60
CA ASN A 12 -2.46 6.67 -0.46
C ASN A 12 -3.10 5.31 -0.75
N ARG A 13 -3.66 4.60 0.26
CA ARG A 13 -4.43 3.36 0.04
C ARG A 13 -5.61 3.57 -0.91
N TYR A 14 -6.34 4.67 -0.77
CA TYR A 14 -7.50 4.96 -1.64
C TYR A 14 -7.04 5.29 -3.06
N LEU A 15 -5.95 6.04 -3.22
CA LEU A 15 -5.35 6.30 -4.53
C LEU A 15 -4.86 5.00 -5.20
N LEU A 16 -4.19 4.13 -4.43
CA LEU A 16 -3.74 2.82 -4.89
C LEU A 16 -4.92 1.98 -5.37
N LEU A 17 -6.02 1.93 -4.62
CA LEU A 17 -7.22 1.18 -5.02
C LEU A 17 -7.80 1.69 -6.35
N ILE A 18 -7.87 3.01 -6.53
CA ILE A 18 -8.34 3.61 -7.80
C ILE A 18 -7.40 3.24 -8.96
N ALA A 19 -6.08 3.35 -8.74
CA ALA A 19 -5.09 2.97 -9.75
C ALA A 19 -5.17 1.48 -10.10
N LEU A 20 -5.39 0.61 -9.10
CA LEU A 20 -5.56 -0.83 -9.29
C LEU A 20 -6.77 -1.14 -10.17
N LEU A 21 -7.93 -0.54 -9.85
CA LEU A 21 -9.14 -0.73 -10.66
C LEU A 21 -8.95 -0.23 -12.10
N LEU A 22 -8.27 0.90 -12.29
CA LEU A 22 -7.95 1.43 -13.61
C LEU A 22 -7.04 0.47 -14.40
N VAL A 23 -5.97 -0.04 -13.79
CA VAL A 23 -5.06 -1.01 -14.42
C VAL A 23 -5.79 -2.30 -14.77
N LEU A 24 -6.60 -2.84 -13.85
CA LEU A 24 -7.40 -4.04 -14.11
C LEU A 24 -8.36 -3.82 -15.29
N TYR A 25 -9.12 -2.72 -15.28
CA TYR A 25 -10.04 -2.38 -16.38
C TYR A 25 -9.32 -2.33 -17.73
N ARG A 26 -8.19 -1.60 -17.80
CA ARG A 26 -7.41 -1.46 -19.04
C ARG A 26 -6.82 -2.80 -19.49
N SER A 27 -6.31 -3.59 -18.55
CA SER A 27 -5.70 -4.89 -18.84
C SER A 27 -6.72 -5.89 -19.37
N TYR A 28 -7.89 -6.00 -18.73
CA TYR A 28 -8.96 -6.88 -19.21
C TYR A 28 -9.55 -6.39 -20.55
N SER A 29 -9.79 -5.08 -20.71
CA SER A 29 -10.28 -4.53 -21.99
C SER A 29 -9.28 -4.74 -23.13
N GLY A 30 -7.99 -4.60 -22.85
CA GLY A 30 -6.91 -4.85 -23.80
C GLY A 30 -6.83 -6.32 -24.21
N TRP A 31 -6.90 -7.23 -23.23
CA TRP A 31 -6.81 -8.67 -23.47
C TRP A 31 -8.02 -9.21 -24.25
N PHE A 32 -9.24 -8.97 -23.78
CA PHE A 32 -10.46 -9.46 -24.45
C PHE A 32 -10.69 -8.78 -25.79
N GLY A 33 -10.35 -7.49 -25.89
CA GLY A 33 -10.48 -6.71 -27.12
C GLY A 33 -9.32 -6.88 -28.10
N LYS A 34 -8.29 -7.67 -27.77
CA LYS A 34 -7.04 -7.81 -28.54
C LYS A 34 -6.43 -6.46 -28.94
N LYS A 35 -6.53 -5.46 -28.06
CA LYS A 35 -6.04 -4.10 -28.32
C LYS A 35 -4.53 -4.06 -28.14
N PRO A 36 -3.80 -3.26 -28.94
CA PRO A 36 -2.37 -3.08 -28.72
C PRO A 36 -2.11 -2.37 -27.40
N PHE A 37 -0.99 -2.69 -26.77
CA PHE A 37 -0.51 -1.99 -25.58
C PHE A 37 -0.08 -0.57 -25.95
N VAL A 38 -0.65 0.43 -25.29
CA VAL A 38 -0.38 1.85 -25.55
C VAL A 38 0.25 2.53 -24.35
N LYS A 39 0.79 3.73 -24.56
CA LYS A 39 1.44 4.53 -23.52
C LYS A 39 0.57 4.69 -22.26
N ALA A 40 -0.74 4.84 -22.41
CA ALA A 40 -1.67 4.98 -21.28
C ALA A 40 -1.75 3.72 -20.40
N ASP A 41 -1.57 2.53 -20.96
CA ASP A 41 -1.49 1.28 -20.18
C ASP A 41 -0.23 1.28 -19.32
N ASN A 42 0.91 1.66 -19.92
CA ASN A 42 2.17 1.76 -19.19
C ASN A 42 2.12 2.81 -18.07
N THR A 43 1.58 4.00 -18.37
CA THR A 43 1.45 5.06 -17.37
C THR A 43 0.56 4.63 -16.19
N ALA A 44 -0.55 3.94 -16.46
CA ALA A 44 -1.41 3.38 -15.43
C ALA A 44 -0.67 2.36 -14.55
N SER A 45 0.06 1.43 -15.16
CA SER A 45 0.82 0.40 -14.44
C SER A 45 1.95 1.00 -13.59
N VAL A 46 2.69 1.98 -14.13
CA VAL A 46 3.75 2.69 -13.38
C VAL A 46 3.17 3.50 -12.23
N ALA A 47 2.01 4.14 -12.42
CA ALA A 47 1.33 4.86 -11.35
C ALA A 47 0.91 3.92 -10.20
N LEU A 48 0.32 2.76 -10.54
CA LEU A 48 -0.02 1.72 -9.55
C LEU A 48 1.23 1.26 -8.79
N LEU A 49 2.31 0.92 -9.51
CA LEU A 49 3.57 0.47 -8.91
C LEU A 49 4.14 1.54 -7.96
N GLY A 50 4.17 2.80 -8.39
CA GLY A 50 4.65 3.92 -7.58
C GLY A 50 3.83 4.10 -6.30
N LEU A 51 2.50 4.04 -6.40
CA LEU A 51 1.60 4.14 -5.23
C LEU A 51 1.78 2.96 -4.27
N THR A 52 2.00 1.75 -4.77
CA THR A 52 2.31 0.56 -3.96
C THR A 52 3.62 0.72 -3.21
N HIS A 53 4.70 1.16 -3.87
CA HIS A 53 5.96 1.44 -3.20
C HIS A 53 5.84 2.57 -2.17
N LEU A 54 5.09 3.62 -2.48
CA LEU A 54 4.83 4.71 -1.53
C LEU A 54 4.04 4.19 -0.31
N GLN A 55 3.06 3.30 -0.52
CA GLN A 55 2.30 2.66 0.57
C GLN A 55 3.23 1.90 1.51
N ALA A 56 4.09 1.05 0.94
CA ALA A 56 5.06 0.26 1.69
C ALA A 56 6.08 1.14 2.43
N LEU A 57 6.62 2.16 1.75
CA LEU A 57 7.60 3.08 2.33
C LEU A 57 7.02 3.83 3.53
N LEU A 58 5.82 4.41 3.41
CA LEU A 58 5.15 5.07 4.52
C LEU A 58 4.89 4.10 5.69
N GLY A 59 4.47 2.87 5.37
CA GLY A 59 4.28 1.80 6.34
C GLY A 59 5.57 1.49 7.12
N LEU A 60 6.69 1.32 6.43
CA LEU A 60 8.00 1.04 7.04
C LEU A 60 8.52 2.21 7.87
N ILE A 61 8.34 3.45 7.41
CA ILE A 61 8.71 4.64 8.18
C ILE A 61 7.91 4.68 9.50
N MET A 62 6.61 4.38 9.44
CA MET A 62 5.80 4.30 10.66
C MET A 62 6.26 3.16 11.57
N TYR A 63 6.50 1.98 10.99
CA TYR A 63 6.91 0.77 11.71
C TYR A 63 8.23 0.94 12.47
N PHE A 64 9.26 1.50 11.85
CA PHE A 64 10.59 1.60 12.46
C PHE A 64 10.79 2.85 13.33
N PHE A 65 10.10 3.96 13.05
CA PHE A 65 10.49 5.25 13.64
C PHE A 65 9.41 5.95 14.45
N THR A 66 8.12 5.81 14.12
CA THR A 66 7.10 6.72 14.67
C THR A 66 5.92 6.06 15.35
N SER A 67 5.63 4.79 15.06
CA SER A 67 4.51 4.07 15.67
C SER A 67 4.81 3.68 17.12
N PRO A 68 3.94 4.04 18.08
CA PRO A 68 4.13 3.66 19.49
C PRO A 68 3.94 2.16 19.70
N TYR A 69 3.16 1.50 18.85
CA TYR A 69 2.89 0.07 18.95
C TYR A 69 4.08 -0.79 18.55
N THR A 70 4.94 -0.31 17.65
CA THR A 70 6.07 -1.09 17.08
C THR A 70 7.41 -0.72 17.71
N THR A 71 7.63 0.55 18.03
CA THR A 71 8.89 1.04 18.61
C THR A 71 8.95 0.89 20.14
N GLY A 72 7.80 0.73 20.81
CA GLY A 72 7.73 0.53 22.26
C GLY A 72 7.98 -0.92 22.70
N GLY A 73 8.45 -1.10 23.94
CA GLY A 73 8.64 -2.41 24.60
C GLY A 73 7.34 -3.10 25.06
N GLN A 74 6.19 -2.77 24.46
CA GLN A 74 4.89 -3.30 24.85
C GLN A 74 4.77 -4.81 24.54
N SER A 75 4.06 -5.54 25.40
CA SER A 75 3.94 -7.00 25.35
C SER A 75 3.15 -7.50 24.13
N MET A 76 3.60 -8.58 23.49
CA MET A 76 2.87 -9.25 22.40
C MET A 76 1.58 -9.96 22.85
N LYS A 77 1.29 -10.00 24.16
CA LYS A 77 0.00 -10.45 24.68
C LYS A 77 -1.11 -9.46 24.33
N ASP A 78 -0.80 -8.18 24.20
CA ASP A 78 -1.75 -7.17 23.76
C ASP A 78 -2.11 -7.40 22.27
N PRO A 79 -3.41 -7.59 21.94
CA PRO A 79 -3.83 -7.84 20.56
C PRO A 79 -3.48 -6.71 19.59
N TRP A 80 -3.58 -5.45 20.01
CA TRP A 80 -3.30 -4.29 19.15
C TRP A 80 -1.82 -4.17 18.84
N VAL A 81 -0.98 -4.39 19.85
CA VAL A 81 0.48 -4.41 19.69
C VAL A 81 0.90 -5.52 18.74
N ARG A 82 0.36 -6.73 18.92
CA ARG A 82 0.67 -7.88 18.05
C ARG A 82 0.23 -7.65 16.61
N TYR A 83 -0.97 -7.09 16.42
CA TYR A 83 -1.49 -6.76 15.09
C TYR A 83 -0.51 -5.86 14.32
N PHE A 84 -0.13 -4.70 14.88
CA PHE A 84 0.73 -3.76 14.17
C PHE A 84 2.20 -4.21 14.09
N LYS A 85 2.70 -4.96 15.07
CA LYS A 85 4.08 -5.48 15.05
C LYS A 85 4.30 -6.67 14.12
N ALA A 86 3.30 -7.50 13.87
CA ALA A 86 3.50 -8.75 13.13
C ALA A 86 2.48 -8.93 12.00
N GLU A 87 1.20 -8.97 12.33
CA GLU A 87 0.15 -9.41 11.40
C GLU A 87 -0.06 -8.39 10.27
N HIS A 88 -0.12 -7.10 10.61
CA HIS A 88 -0.34 -6.01 9.67
C HIS A 88 0.82 -5.87 8.69
N ILE A 89 2.06 -5.78 9.20
CA ILE A 89 3.25 -5.62 8.34
C ILE A 89 3.46 -6.84 7.44
N ALA A 90 3.22 -8.05 7.94
CA ALA A 90 3.29 -9.26 7.12
C ALA A 90 2.25 -9.24 6.00
N ALA A 91 1.00 -8.89 6.30
CA ALA A 91 -0.04 -8.75 5.29
C ALA A 91 0.30 -7.69 4.24
N MET A 92 0.90 -6.57 4.64
CA MET A 92 1.31 -5.50 3.71
C MET A 92 2.42 -5.92 2.74
N LEU A 93 3.34 -6.79 3.16
CA LEU A 93 4.45 -7.24 2.33
C LEU A 93 4.07 -8.40 1.40
N LEU A 94 3.03 -9.16 1.74
CA LEU A 94 2.54 -10.29 0.94
C LEU A 94 1.44 -9.92 -0.06
N ALA A 95 0.73 -8.82 0.17
CA ALA A 95 -0.36 -8.33 -0.67
C ALA A 95 0.15 -7.78 -2.01
#